data_AF-A0A7C7TRC4-F1
#
_entry.id   AF-A0A7C7TRC4-F1
#
_cell.length_a   1.000
_cell.length_b   1.000
_cell.length_c   1.000
_cell.angle_alpha   90.00
_cell.angle_beta   90.00
_cell.angle_gamma   90.00
#
_symmetry.space_group_name_H-M   'P 1'
#
loop_
_entity.id
_entity.type
_entity.pdbx_description
1 polymer ?
#
loop_
_entity_poly.entity_id
_entity_poly.type
_entity_poly.pdbx_seq_one_letter_code
_entity_poly.pdbx_strand_id
1 'polypeptide(L)'
;MPYKIMMSVAAIVPLIFLIAFVIVPEFFILQSYPGAEGLALDIGITHRYIMSGMLFIVVSLLFQSRKVEKVDNQKEILLGVTIGFAVMCAVIISMPFCRDIPLSVPPMIATGAIAILSFWSRSKLS
;
A
#
# COMPACT_ATOMS: atom_id res chain seq x y z
N MET A 1 -8.64 10.70 -14.31
CA MET A 1 -9.64 9.79 -13.68
C MET A 1 -10.44 10.63 -12.69
N PRO A 2 -11.76 10.44 -12.53
CA PRO A 2 -12.51 11.19 -11.51
C PRO A 2 -12.00 10.89 -10.10
N TYR A 3 -11.91 11.91 -9.23
CA TYR A 3 -11.36 11.81 -7.87
C TYR A 3 -11.93 10.63 -7.09
N LYS A 4 -13.26 10.49 -7.08
CA LYS A 4 -13.98 9.42 -6.37
C LYS A 4 -13.55 8.02 -6.82
N ILE A 5 -13.29 7.84 -8.12
CA ILE A 5 -12.85 6.55 -8.66
C ILE A 5 -11.38 6.32 -8.30
N MET A 6 -10.53 7.33 -8.44
CA MET A 6 -9.11 7.23 -8.08
C MET A 6 -8.92 6.83 -6.62
N MET A 7 -9.65 7.48 -5.71
CA MET A 7 -9.61 7.16 -4.29
C MET A 7 -10.21 5.78 -3.96
N SER A 8 -11.19 5.30 -4.76
CA SER A 8 -11.69 3.91 -4.62
C SER A 8 -10.60 2.90 -4.99
N VAL A 9 -9.89 3.15 -6.09
CA VAL A 9 -8.79 2.29 -6.53
C VAL A 9 -7.63 2.33 -5.52
N ALA A 10 -7.26 3.52 -5.04
CA ALA A 10 -6.25 3.67 -3.99
C ALA A 10 -6.62 2.95 -2.68
N ALA A 11 -7.90 2.79 -2.37
CA ALA A 11 -8.38 2.01 -1.22
C ALA A 11 -8.43 0.49 -1.49
N ILE A 12 -8.80 0.06 -2.70
CA ILE A 12 -8.91 -1.36 -3.05
C ILE A 12 -7.54 -2.05 -3.03
N VAL A 13 -6.49 -1.38 -3.50
CA VAL A 13 -5.13 -1.96 -3.52
C VAL A 13 -4.66 -2.42 -2.13
N PRO A 14 -4.60 -1.55 -1.09
CA PRO A 14 -4.24 -1.98 0.26
C PRO A 14 -5.25 -2.96 0.86
N LEU A 15 -6.52 -2.92 0.45
CA LEU A 15 -7.51 -3.91 0.87
C LEU A 15 -7.18 -5.33 0.37
N ILE A 16 -6.66 -5.48 -0.85
CA ILE A 16 -6.23 -6.79 -1.35
C ILE A 16 -5.06 -7.32 -0.51
N PHE A 17 -4.07 -6.47 -0.23
CA PHE A 17 -2.91 -6.87 0.57
C PHE A 17 -3.25 -7.19 2.03
N LEU A 18 -4.14 -6.40 2.66
CA LEU A 18 -4.53 -6.68 4.05
C LEU A 18 -5.27 -8.02 4.17
N ILE A 19 -6.12 -8.35 3.19
CA ILE A 19 -6.82 -9.65 3.14
C ILE A 19 -5.80 -10.77 2.96
N ALA A 20 -4.86 -10.61 2.04
CA ALA A 20 -3.80 -11.59 1.82
C ALA A 20 -2.94 -11.82 3.08
N PHE A 21 -2.62 -10.77 3.82
CA PHE A 21 -1.88 -10.87 5.09
C PHE A 21 -2.65 -11.56 6.20
N VAL A 22 -3.99 -11.55 6.17
CA VAL A 22 -4.81 -12.29 7.13
C VAL A 22 -4.96 -13.75 6.74
N ILE A 23 -5.15 -14.03 5.45
CA ILE A 23 -5.48 -15.39 4.97
C ILE A 23 -4.23 -16.26 4.81
N VAL A 24 -3.13 -15.70 4.29
CA VAL A 24 -1.89 -16.45 3.98
C VAL A 24 -0.63 -15.68 4.43
N PRO A 25 -0.50 -15.28 5.71
CA PRO A 25 0.66 -14.53 6.19
C PRO A 25 1.99 -15.29 6.02
N GLU A 26 1.97 -16.60 6.27
CA GLU A 26 3.14 -17.47 6.20
C GLU A 26 3.80 -17.45 4.82
N PHE A 27 3.00 -17.48 3.75
CA PHE A 27 3.47 -17.39 2.37
C PHE A 27 4.35 -16.15 2.15
N PHE A 28 3.92 -14.99 2.65
CA PHE A 28 4.68 -13.75 2.48
C PHE A 28 5.98 -13.74 3.30
N ILE A 29 5.99 -14.36 4.48
CA ILE A 29 7.18 -14.44 5.32
C ILE A 29 8.20 -15.38 4.69
N LEU A 30 7.81 -16.57 4.26
CA LEU A 30 8.73 -17.53 3.64
C LEU A 30 9.24 -17.07 2.27
N GLN A 31 8.46 -16.28 1.52
CA GLN A 31 8.96 -15.63 0.30
C GLN A 31 10.04 -14.56 0.58
N SER A 32 9.92 -13.86 1.71
CA SER A 32 10.89 -12.83 2.10
C SER A 32 12.10 -13.40 2.84
N TYR A 33 11.88 -14.48 3.61
CA TYR A 33 12.83 -15.13 4.50
C TYR A 33 12.66 -16.66 4.40
N PRO A 34 13.20 -17.33 3.37
CA PRO A 34 12.98 -18.76 3.12
C PRO A 34 13.41 -19.70 4.25
N GLY A 35 14.34 -19.27 5.11
CA GLY A 35 14.82 -20.02 6.26
C GLY A 35 14.16 -19.65 7.59
N ALA A 36 13.06 -18.87 7.58
CA ALA A 36 12.38 -18.50 8.81
C ALA A 36 11.61 -19.71 9.39
N GLU A 37 11.94 -20.08 10.63
CA GLU A 37 11.31 -21.18 11.35
C GLU A 37 11.13 -20.87 12.84
N GLY A 38 10.29 -21.67 13.52
CA GLY A 38 9.97 -21.51 14.94
C GLY A 38 9.55 -20.08 15.29
N LEU A 39 10.17 -19.51 16.33
CA LEU A 39 9.85 -18.17 16.83
C LEU A 39 10.00 -17.08 15.76
N ALA A 40 10.95 -17.20 14.83
CA ALA A 40 11.15 -16.20 13.79
C ALA A 40 9.96 -16.16 12.81
N LEU A 41 9.43 -17.33 12.47
CA LEU A 41 8.24 -17.45 11.61
C LEU A 41 7.00 -16.91 12.33
N ASP A 42 6.81 -17.26 13.60
CA ASP A 42 5.69 -16.80 14.42
C ASP A 42 5.68 -15.27 14.58
N ILE A 43 6.85 -14.67 14.80
CA ILE A 43 6.99 -13.20 14.85
C ILE A 43 6.63 -12.60 13.50
N GLY A 44 7.13 -13.16 12.39
CA GLY A 44 6.81 -12.69 11.05
C GLY A 44 5.30 -12.71 10.76
N ILE A 45 4.64 -13.83 11.07
CA ILE A 45 3.19 -14.01 10.91
C ILE A 45 2.43 -13.01 11.77
N THR A 46 2.80 -12.88 13.04
CA THR A 46 2.20 -11.90 13.96
C THR A 46 2.30 -10.48 13.40
N HIS A 47 3.47 -10.12 12.86
CA HIS A 47 3.69 -8.80 12.29
C HIS A 47 2.82 -8.55 11.04
N ARG A 48 2.55 -9.58 10.23
CA ARG A 48 1.62 -9.48 9.08
C ARG A 48 0.18 -9.21 9.54
N TYR A 49 -0.27 -9.80 10.64
CA TYR A 49 -1.58 -9.47 11.22
C TYR A 49 -1.65 -8.01 11.68
N ILE A 50 -0.62 -7.53 12.39
CA ILE A 50 -0.58 -6.12 12.83
C ILE A 50 -0.56 -5.18 11.61
N MET A 51 0.25 -5.47 10.60
CA MET A 51 0.28 -4.71 9.34
C MET A 51 -1.09 -4.71 8.64
N SER A 52 -1.83 -5.82 8.66
CA SER A 52 -3.19 -5.87 8.12
C SER A 52 -4.13 -4.89 8.84
N GLY A 53 -4.06 -4.82 10.18
CA GLY A 53 -4.79 -3.83 10.97
C GLY A 53 -4.44 -2.39 10.60
N MET A 54 -3.15 -2.09 10.42
CA MET A 54 -2.71 -0.76 9.96
C MET A 54 -3.21 -0.43 8.55
N LEU A 55 -3.16 -1.39 7.63
CA LEU A 55 -3.71 -1.22 6.28
C LEU A 55 -5.22 -0.99 6.30
N PHE A 56 -5.95 -1.64 7.21
CA PHE A 56 -7.39 -1.42 7.34
C PHE A 56 -7.73 0.02 7.75
N ILE A 57 -6.92 0.64 8.63
CA ILE A 57 -7.04 2.07 8.95
C ILE A 57 -6.84 2.90 7.69
N VAL A 58 -5.80 2.63 6.91
CA VAL A 58 -5.51 3.35 5.65
C VAL A 58 -6.66 3.19 4.65
N VAL A 59 -7.16 1.97 4.43
CA VAL A 59 -8.31 1.70 3.56
C VAL A 59 -9.52 2.52 4.00
N SER A 60 -9.82 2.54 5.29
CA SER A 60 -10.95 3.27 5.85
C SER A 60 -10.84 4.78 5.58
N LEU A 61 -9.66 5.35 5.81
CA LEU A 61 -9.40 6.77 5.56
C LEU A 61 -9.56 7.09 4.06
N LEU A 62 -8.88 6.35 3.17
CA LEU A 62 -8.95 6.58 1.72
C LEU A 62 -10.37 6.42 1.17
N PHE A 63 -11.11 5.42 1.66
CA PHE A 63 -12.48 5.16 1.23
C PHE A 63 -13.44 6.29 1.66
N GLN A 64 -13.24 6.86 2.84
CA GLN A 64 -14.05 7.98 3.34
C GLN A 64 -13.69 9.30 2.65
N SER A 65 -12.42 9.53 2.33
CA SER A 65 -11.96 10.72 1.60
C SER A 65 -12.65 10.93 0.25
N ARG A 66 -13.20 9.88 -0.38
CA ARG A 66 -13.99 9.95 -1.62
C ARG A 66 -15.18 10.91 -1.58
N LYS A 67 -15.68 11.24 -0.38
CA LYS A 67 -16.83 12.13 -0.18
C LYS A 67 -16.45 13.61 -0.09
N VAL A 68 -15.17 13.96 -0.18
CA VAL A 68 -14.73 15.37 -0.18
C VAL A 68 -15.18 16.05 -1.46
N GLU A 69 -15.90 17.17 -1.35
CA GLU A 69 -16.46 17.89 -2.50
C GLU A 69 -15.56 19.02 -3.01
N LYS A 70 -14.86 19.74 -2.12
CA LYS A 70 -14.00 20.88 -2.48
C LYS A 70 -12.79 20.42 -3.28
N VAL A 71 -12.64 20.92 -4.51
CA VAL A 71 -11.57 20.54 -5.45
C VAL A 71 -10.17 20.77 -4.89
N ASP A 72 -9.92 21.89 -4.20
CA ASP A 72 -8.62 22.15 -3.60
C ASP A 72 -8.25 21.12 -2.53
N ASN A 73 -9.22 20.74 -1.68
CA ASN A 73 -9.02 19.68 -0.70
C ASN A 73 -8.78 18.31 -1.38
N GLN A 74 -9.44 18.03 -2.50
CA GLN A 74 -9.19 16.82 -3.29
C GLN A 74 -7.76 16.80 -3.84
N LYS A 75 -7.25 17.95 -4.33
CA LYS A 75 -5.88 18.09 -4.84
C LYS A 75 -4.85 17.85 -3.75
N GLU A 76 -5.06 18.36 -2.54
CA GLU A 76 -4.18 18.14 -1.39
C GLU A 76 -4.20 16.67 -0.92
N ILE A 77 -5.38 16.06 -0.85
CA ILE A 77 -5.50 14.64 -0.50
C ILE A 77 -4.79 13.77 -1.54
N LEU A 78 -4.97 14.01 -2.84
CA LEU A 78 -4.29 13.26 -3.88
C LEU A 78 -2.77 13.44 -3.84
N LEU A 79 -2.27 14.62 -3.44
CA LEU A 79 -0.84 14.82 -3.22
C LEU A 79 -0.35 13.95 -2.07
N GLY A 80 -1.06 13.95 -0.93
CA GLY A 80 -0.74 13.09 0.21
C GLY A 80 -0.74 11.60 -0.17
N VAL A 81 -1.73 11.15 -0.93
CA VAL A 81 -1.79 9.78 -1.47
C VAL A 81 -0.60 9.50 -2.38
N THR A 82 -0.28 10.41 -3.31
CA THR A 82 0.87 10.27 -4.21
C THR A 82 2.17 10.08 -3.42
N ILE A 83 2.43 10.94 -2.43
CA ILE A 83 3.64 10.89 -1.61
C ILE A 83 3.68 9.59 -0.81
N GLY A 84 2.59 9.24 -0.12
CA GLY A 84 2.52 8.02 0.69
C GLY A 84 2.82 6.76 -0.12
N PHE A 85 2.19 6.60 -1.28
CA PHE A 85 2.44 5.46 -2.16
C PHE A 85 3.83 5.50 -2.81
N ALA A 86 4.35 6.68 -3.17
CA ALA A 86 5.70 6.82 -3.73
C ALA A 86 6.78 6.43 -2.71
N VAL A 87 6.65 6.88 -1.46
CA VAL A 87 7.57 6.52 -0.37
C VAL A 87 7.53 5.02 -0.12
N MET A 88 6.35 4.40 -0.08
CA MET A 88 6.23 2.96 0.05
C MET A 88 6.89 2.20 -1.10
N CYS A 89 6.73 2.67 -2.34
CA CYS A 89 7.42 2.09 -3.50
C CYS A 89 8.95 2.19 -3.36
N ALA A 90 9.47 3.35 -2.97
CA ALA A 90 10.89 3.56 -2.73
C ALA A 90 11.45 2.65 -1.62
N VAL A 91 10.68 2.46 -0.54
CA VAL A 91 11.04 1.52 0.54
C VAL A 91 11.11 0.09 0.02
N ILE A 92 10.15 -0.35 -0.82
CA ILE A 92 10.19 -1.70 -1.40
C ILE A 92 11.41 -1.88 -2.31
N ILE A 93 11.72 -0.87 -3.12
CA ILE A 93 12.89 -0.87 -4.01
C ILE A 93 14.19 -0.92 -3.21
N SER A 94 14.26 -0.31 -2.02
CA SER A 94 15.48 -0.31 -1.21
C SER A 94 15.74 -1.63 -0.47
N MET A 95 14.72 -2.48 -0.25
CA MET A 95 14.87 -3.72 0.52
C MET A 95 15.95 -4.68 -0.02
N PRO A 96 16.04 -4.98 -1.33
CA PRO A 96 17.11 -5.82 -1.87
C PRO A 96 18.51 -5.26 -1.64
N PHE A 97 18.67 -3.93 -1.65
CA PHE A 97 19.98 -3.30 -1.51
C PHE A 97 20.41 -3.11 -0.05
N CYS A 98 19.46 -2.89 0.85
CA CYS A 98 19.75 -2.58 2.26
C CYS A 98 19.66 -3.80 3.18
N ARG A 99 18.97 -4.87 2.76
CA ARG A 99 18.64 -6.01 3.63
C ARG A 99 18.75 -7.38 2.94
N ASP A 100 19.20 -7.43 1.68
CA ASP A 100 19.28 -8.67 0.87
C ASP A 100 17.95 -9.44 0.80
N ILE A 101 16.81 -8.73 0.93
CA ILE A 101 15.47 -9.32 0.86
C ILE A 101 15.02 -9.33 -0.62
N PRO A 102 14.44 -10.44 -1.11
CA PRO A 102 13.88 -10.49 -2.46
C PRO A 102 12.90 -9.35 -2.75
N LEU A 103 13.01 -8.76 -3.94
CA LEU A 103 12.15 -7.65 -4.34
C LEU A 103 10.69 -8.09 -4.40
N SER A 104 9.83 -7.42 -3.63
CA SER A 104 8.39 -7.66 -3.64
C SER A 104 7.76 -7.00 -4.87
N VAL A 105 7.85 -7.66 -6.03
CA VAL A 105 7.43 -7.11 -7.33
C VAL A 105 5.96 -6.68 -7.37
N PRO A 106 4.97 -7.49 -6.94
CA PRO A 106 3.58 -7.06 -7.03
C PRO A 106 3.27 -5.82 -6.16
N PRO A 107 3.69 -5.74 -4.87
CA PRO A 107 3.58 -4.52 -4.08
C PRO A 107 4.28 -3.30 -4.67
N MET A 108 5.48 -3.46 -5.24
CA MET A 108 6.22 -2.36 -5.87
C MET A 108 5.43 -1.77 -7.05
N ILE A 109 4.97 -2.62 -7.97
CA ILE A 109 4.21 -2.18 -9.15
C ILE A 109 2.91 -1.51 -8.71
N ALA A 110 2.19 -2.11 -7.77
CA ALA A 110 0.93 -1.55 -7.27
C ALA A 110 1.13 -0.17 -6.63
N THR A 111 2.13 -0.02 -5.75
CA THR A 111 2.40 1.26 -5.08
C THR A 111 2.90 2.34 -6.04
N GLY A 112 3.81 2.01 -6.95
CA GLY A 112 4.29 2.92 -7.98
C GLY A 112 3.18 3.37 -8.94
N ALA A 113 2.33 2.44 -9.40
CA ALA A 113 1.22 2.75 -10.30
C ALA A 113 0.20 3.68 -9.63
N ILE A 114 -0.17 3.42 -8.36
CA ILE A 114 -1.09 4.29 -7.62
C ILE A 114 -0.50 5.68 -7.41
N ALA A 115 0.80 5.80 -7.12
CA ALA A 115 1.45 7.10 -7.00
C ALA A 115 1.35 7.90 -8.31
N ILE A 116 1.72 7.30 -9.45
CA ILE A 116 1.65 7.96 -10.76
C ILE A 116 0.22 8.35 -11.12
N LEU A 117 -0.73 7.42 -10.94
CA LEU A 117 -2.14 7.67 -11.25
C LEU A 117 -2.75 8.74 -10.35
N SER A 118 -2.38 8.79 -9.07
CA SER A 118 -2.85 9.82 -8.13
C SER A 118 -2.33 11.19 -8.52
N PHE A 119 -1.05 11.29 -8.87
CA PHE A 119 -0.43 12.54 -9.33
C PHE A 119 -1.09 13.04 -10.63
N TRP A 120 -1.31 12.14 -11.59
CA TRP A 120 -1.96 12.47 -12.84
C TRP A 120 -3.44 12.81 -12.66
N SER A 121 -4.13 12.16 -11.73
CA SER A 121 -5.50 12.52 -11.37
C SER A 121 -5.55 13.93 -10.79
N ARG A 122 -4.57 14.30 -9.95
CA ARG A 122 -4.45 15.65 -9.35
C ARG A 122 -4.28 16.73 -10.40
N SER A 123 -3.40 16.52 -11.39
CA SER A 123 -3.15 17.52 -12.45
C SER A 123 -4.34 17.74 -13.38
N LYS A 124 -5.28 16.79 -13.42
CA LYS A 124 -6.51 16.86 -14.23
C LYS A 124 -7.73 17.41 -13.50
N LEU A 125 -7.64 17.65 -12.19
CA LEU A 125 -8.69 18.36 -11.45
C LEU A 125 -8.61 19.85 -11.80
N SER A 126 -9.60 20.36 -12.53
CA SER A 126 -9.81 21.80 -12.75
C SER A 126 -10.49 22.38 -11.52
#